data_AF-A0A944FZA4-F1
#
_entry.id   AF-A0A944FZA4-F1
#
_cell.length_a   1.000
_cell.length_b   1.000
_cell.length_c   1.000
_cell.angle_alpha   90.00
_cell.angle_beta   90.00
_cell.angle_gamma   90.00
#
_symmetry.space_group_name_H-M   'P 1'
#
loop_
_entity.id
_entity.type
_entity.pdbx_description
1 polymer ?
#
loop_
_entity_poly.entity_id
_entity_poly.type
_entity_poly.pdbx_seq_one_letter_code
_entity_poly.pdbx_strand_id
1 'polypeptide(L)'
;MATKKEFSVGRLFLQIALGTLLIVGGIWAITGNGDFGITALNNIRNLLNLPDIVYTILKISYGVIELIIGVFVVIEIFAGDILATFGKILKIIIIVIWIASIILAFLLPKSPYFILQNSRLNLKYFYDLALQLCALGGLFVLL
;
A
#
# COMPACT_ATOMS: atom_id res chain seq x y z
N MET A 1 36.08 -6.29 3.09
CA MET A 1 35.93 -5.12 2.19
C MET A 1 34.59 -4.48 2.52
N ALA A 2 34.58 -3.40 3.31
CA ALA A 2 33.34 -2.72 3.71
C ALA A 2 32.82 -1.94 2.50
N THR A 3 31.77 -2.43 1.86
CA THR A 3 31.04 -1.68 0.83
C THR A 3 30.43 -0.45 1.50
N LYS A 4 30.95 0.75 1.20
CA LYS A 4 30.31 2.02 1.56
C LYS A 4 28.87 1.95 1.05
N LYS A 5 27.89 1.92 1.96
CA LYS A 5 26.48 2.13 1.62
C LYS A 5 26.41 3.55 1.07
N GLU A 6 26.34 3.70 -0.25
CA GLU A 6 26.21 5.02 -0.86
C GLU A 6 24.89 5.63 -0.39
N PHE A 7 25.01 6.71 0.39
CA PHE A 7 23.88 7.48 0.87
C PHE A 7 23.25 8.19 -0.33
N SER A 8 22.31 7.54 -0.99
CA SER A 8 21.57 8.13 -2.10
C SER A 8 20.50 9.05 -1.56
N VAL A 9 20.66 10.36 -1.81
CA VAL A 9 19.65 11.39 -1.49
C VAL A 9 18.30 11.03 -2.11
N GLY A 10 18.29 10.42 -3.30
CA GLY A 10 17.07 9.93 -3.94
C GLY A 10 16.37 8.81 -3.14
N ARG A 11 17.15 7.90 -2.55
CA ARG A 11 16.61 6.86 -1.66
C ARG A 11 15.97 7.48 -0.42
N LEU A 12 16.60 8.50 0.18
CA LEU A 12 16.06 9.19 1.35
C LEU A 12 14.72 9.89 1.04
N PHE A 13 14.62 10.61 -0.08
CA PHE A 13 13.36 11.23 -0.50
C PHE A 13 12.27 10.20 -0.76
N LEU A 14 12.60 9.10 -1.44
CA LEU A 14 11.65 8.01 -1.68
C LEU A 14 11.16 7.40 -0.37
N GLN A 15 12.05 7.24 0.61
CA GLN A 15 11.73 6.67 1.93
C GLN A 15 10.80 7.57 2.74
N ILE A 16 11.05 8.87 2.74
CA ILE A 16 10.16 9.85 3.37
C ILE A 16 8.80 9.88 2.65
N ALA A 17 8.79 9.90 1.32
CA ALA A 17 7.56 9.96 0.53
C ALA A 17 6.69 8.71 0.76
N LEU A 18 7.29 7.51 0.67
CA LEU A 18 6.59 6.25 0.87
C LEU A 18 6.14 6.07 2.33
N GLY A 19 7.01 6.41 3.29
CA GLY A 19 6.67 6.35 4.70
C GLY A 19 5.50 7.28 5.04
N THR A 20 5.51 8.51 4.52
CA THR A 20 4.43 9.48 4.72
C THR A 20 3.13 9.03 4.05
N LEU A 21 3.20 8.52 2.81
CA LEU A 21 2.05 7.96 2.09
C LEU A 21 1.35 6.89 2.93
N LEU A 22 2.12 5.96 3.48
CA LEU A 22 1.62 4.85 4.28
C LEU A 22 1.07 5.27 5.65
N ILE A 23 1.74 6.21 6.33
CA ILE A 23 1.24 6.76 7.61
C ILE A 23 -0.10 7.46 7.39
N VAL A 24 -0.18 8.33 6.40
CA VAL A 24 -1.41 9.08 6.10
C VAL A 24 -2.51 8.15 5.62
N GLY A 25 -2.21 7.21 4.72
CA GLY A 25 -3.16 6.19 4.26
C GLY A 25 -3.70 5.34 5.40
N GLY A 26 -2.82 4.85 6.28
CA GLY A 26 -3.21 4.08 7.46
C GLY A 26 -4.13 4.84 8.42
N ILE A 27 -3.82 6.10 8.74
CA ILE A 27 -4.69 6.97 9.57
C ILE A 27 -6.03 7.21 8.86
N TRP A 28 -5.99 7.51 7.56
CA TRP A 28 -7.18 7.74 6.74
C TRP A 28 -8.10 6.51 6.73
N ALA A 29 -7.52 5.32 6.64
CA ALA A 29 -8.25 4.07 6.66
C ALA A 29 -8.90 3.76 8.03
N ILE A 30 -8.19 4.02 9.12
CA ILE A 30 -8.68 3.84 10.50
C ILE A 30 -9.83 4.82 10.80
N THR A 31 -9.77 6.06 10.32
CA THR A 31 -10.81 7.08 10.53
C THR A 31 -12.11 6.80 9.76
N GLY A 32 -12.17 5.73 8.97
CA GLY A 32 -13.37 5.30 8.28
C GLY A 32 -13.55 5.92 6.89
N ASN A 33 -12.67 6.84 6.48
CA ASN A 33 -12.66 7.35 5.12
C ASN A 33 -12.08 6.31 4.16
N GLY A 34 -12.64 6.20 2.96
CA GLY A 34 -12.18 5.23 1.96
C GLY A 34 -10.79 5.59 1.43
N ASP A 35 -9.80 4.74 1.71
CA ASP A 35 -8.52 4.71 1.00
C ASP A 35 -8.49 3.62 -0.09
N PHE A 36 -7.39 3.52 -0.81
CA PHE A 36 -7.08 2.49 -1.79
C PHE A 36 -7.25 1.07 -1.24
N GLY A 37 -6.66 0.76 -0.07
CA GLY A 37 -6.85 -0.53 0.59
C GLY A 37 -8.31 -0.85 0.92
N ILE A 38 -9.08 0.17 1.25
CA ILE A 38 -10.50 0.05 1.58
C ILE A 38 -11.32 -0.18 0.31
N THR A 39 -10.89 0.40 -0.82
CA THR A 39 -11.50 0.13 -2.13
C THR A 39 -11.30 -1.32 -2.55
N ALA A 40 -10.11 -1.90 -2.31
CA ALA A 40 -9.87 -3.32 -2.51
C ALA A 40 -10.75 -4.18 -1.57
N LEU A 41 -10.85 -3.81 -0.29
CA LEU A 41 -11.70 -4.49 0.69
C LEU A 41 -13.19 -4.41 0.35
N ASN A 42 -13.66 -3.30 -0.22
CA ASN A 42 -15.04 -3.16 -0.69
C ASN A 42 -15.35 -4.14 -1.83
N ASN A 43 -14.41 -4.32 -2.76
CA ASN A 43 -14.58 -5.30 -3.83
C ASN A 43 -14.66 -6.72 -3.26
N ILE A 44 -13.84 -7.06 -2.25
CA ILE A 44 -13.91 -8.37 -1.58
C ILE A 44 -15.23 -8.54 -0.84
N ARG A 45 -15.69 -7.52 -0.09
CA ARG A 45 -16.97 -7.56 0.63
C ARG A 45 -18.12 -7.87 -0.32
N ASN A 46 -18.15 -7.21 -1.47
CA ASN A 46 -19.18 -7.42 -2.49
C ASN A 46 -19.08 -8.80 -3.15
N LEU A 47 -17.86 -9.32 -3.34
CA LEU A 47 -17.64 -10.63 -3.96
C LEU A 47 -17.99 -11.80 -3.02
N LEU A 48 -17.66 -11.66 -1.73
CA LEU A 48 -17.80 -12.72 -0.72
C LEU A 48 -18.99 -12.52 0.23
N ASN A 49 -19.80 -11.48 0.04
CA ASN A 49 -20.91 -11.09 0.92
C ASN A 49 -20.50 -11.09 2.40
N LEU A 50 -19.37 -10.43 2.71
CA LEU A 50 -18.82 -10.44 4.06
C LEU A 50 -19.75 -9.70 5.04
N PRO A 51 -19.94 -10.22 6.28
CA PRO A 51 -20.64 -9.52 7.34
C PRO A 51 -19.97 -8.19 7.69
N ASP A 52 -20.76 -7.19 8.07
CA ASP A 52 -20.29 -5.82 8.38
C ASP A 52 -19.21 -5.79 9.46
N ILE A 53 -19.33 -6.66 10.47
CA ILE A 53 -18.33 -6.84 11.53
C ILE A 53 -16.99 -7.29 10.95
N VAL A 54 -17.00 -8.30 10.07
CA VAL A 54 -15.78 -8.84 9.45
C VAL A 54 -15.13 -7.79 8.56
N TYR A 55 -15.93 -7.09 7.75
CA TYR A 55 -15.45 -6.00 6.91
C TYR A 55 -14.81 -4.87 7.72
N THR A 56 -15.42 -4.47 8.83
CA THR A 56 -14.91 -3.40 9.70
C THR A 56 -13.59 -3.80 10.35
N ILE A 57 -13.49 -5.04 10.84
CA ILE A 57 -12.24 -5.57 11.40
C ILE A 57 -11.13 -5.53 10.35
N LEU A 58 -11.37 -6.06 9.15
CA LEU A 58 -10.38 -6.08 8.07
C LEU A 58 -9.92 -4.68 7.67
N LYS A 59 -10.86 -3.72 7.60
CA LYS A 59 -10.58 -2.31 7.31
C LYS A 59 -9.63 -1.69 8.34
N ILE A 60 -9.92 -1.88 9.63
CA ILE A 60 -9.08 -1.37 10.72
C ILE A 60 -7.72 -2.07 10.70
N SER A 61 -7.70 -3.39 10.55
CA SER A 61 -6.46 -4.17 10.48
C SER A 61 -5.56 -3.70 9.34
N TYR A 62 -6.12 -3.42 8.17
CA TYR A 62 -5.36 -2.92 7.02
C TYR A 62 -4.75 -1.54 7.29
N GLY A 63 -5.54 -0.59 7.80
CA GLY A 63 -5.02 0.74 8.14
C GLY A 63 -3.96 0.72 9.24
N VAL A 64 -4.09 -0.16 10.23
CA VAL A 64 -3.06 -0.36 11.26
C VAL A 64 -1.77 -0.92 10.65
N ILE A 65 -1.87 -1.88 9.72
CA ILE A 65 -0.71 -2.44 9.02
C ILE A 65 0.00 -1.34 8.22
N GLU A 66 -0.70 -0.56 7.39
CA GLU A 66 -0.10 0.54 6.62
C GLU A 66 0.59 1.56 7.51
N LEU A 67 -0.05 1.96 8.60
CA LEU A 67 0.51 2.89 9.57
C LEU A 67 1.82 2.37 10.17
N ILE A 68 1.81 1.12 10.63
CA ILE A 68 3.01 0.47 11.21
C ILE A 68 4.13 0.45 10.18
N ILE A 69 3.84 0.03 8.95
CA ILE A 69 4.85 -0.04 7.87
C ILE A 69 5.43 1.35 7.59
N GLY A 70 4.57 2.37 7.45
CA GLY A 70 5.02 3.73 7.17
C GLY A 70 5.94 4.25 8.28
N VAL A 71 5.61 3.99 9.55
CA VAL A 71 6.47 4.33 10.69
C VAL A 71 7.80 3.58 10.61
N PHE A 72 7.79 2.28 10.31
CA PHE A 72 9.03 1.49 10.15
C PHE A 72 9.92 2.04 9.04
N VAL A 73 9.34 2.37 7.88
CA VAL A 73 10.05 2.95 6.74
C VAL A 73 10.75 4.25 7.14
N VAL A 74 10.08 5.12 7.91
CA VAL A 74 10.67 6.37 8.40
C VAL A 74 11.75 6.13 9.45
N ILE A 75 11.54 5.20 10.40
CA ILE A 75 12.52 4.89 11.45
C ILE A 75 13.80 4.29 10.87
N GLU A 76 13.70 3.45 9.82
CA GLU A 76 14.88 2.89 9.14
C GLU A 76 15.83 3.96 8.59
N ILE A 77 15.38 5.20 8.37
CA ILE A 77 16.23 6.33 7.96
C ILE A 77 17.28 6.65 9.03
N PHE A 78 16.89 6.59 10.31
CA PHE A 78 17.74 6.98 11.44
C PHE A 78 18.41 5.77 12.12
N ALA A 79 17.73 4.62 12.11
CA ALA A 79 18.14 3.43 12.84
C ALA A 79 19.09 2.52 12.03
N GLY A 80 19.17 2.65 10.70
CA GLY A 80 19.93 1.73 9.86
C GLY A 80 19.35 0.30 9.82
N ASP A 81 20.17 -0.71 9.50
CA ASP A 81 19.73 -2.12 9.31
C ASP A 81 19.47 -2.88 10.63
N ILE A 82 18.99 -2.22 11.68
CA ILE A 82 18.77 -2.87 13.00
C ILE A 82 17.75 -4.03 12.92
N LEU A 83 16.89 -4.06 11.90
CA LEU A 83 15.85 -5.07 11.70
C LEU A 83 16.24 -6.16 10.68
N ALA A 84 17.52 -6.51 10.56
CA ALA A 84 18.06 -7.27 9.43
C ALA A 84 17.32 -8.55 9.00
N THR A 85 16.76 -9.34 9.93
CA THR A 85 16.06 -10.61 9.61
C THR A 85 14.54 -10.49 9.72
N PHE A 86 14.05 -9.94 10.83
CA PHE A 86 12.61 -9.72 11.03
C PHE A 86 12.03 -8.71 10.03
N GLY A 87 12.79 -7.65 9.75
CA GLY A 87 12.47 -6.67 8.72
C GLY A 87 12.35 -7.31 7.34
N LYS A 88 13.27 -8.20 6.93
CA LYS A 88 13.18 -8.86 5.60
C LYS A 88 11.90 -9.67 5.40
N ILE A 89 11.48 -10.43 6.41
CA ILE A 89 10.24 -11.21 6.33
C ILE A 89 9.03 -10.27 6.25
N LEU A 90 8.99 -9.27 7.13
CA LEU A 90 7.93 -8.28 7.14
C LEU A 90 7.83 -7.55 5.78
N LYS A 91 8.96 -7.16 5.22
CA LYS A 91 9.11 -6.52 3.90
C LYS A 91 8.51 -7.35 2.77
N ILE A 92 8.78 -8.65 2.74
CA ILE A 92 8.18 -9.56 1.75
C ILE A 92 6.66 -9.63 1.92
N ILE A 93 6.17 -9.78 3.15
CA ILE A 93 4.73 -9.83 3.44
C ILE A 93 4.04 -8.54 2.95
N ILE A 94 4.66 -7.38 3.18
CA ILE A 94 4.13 -6.08 2.76
C ILE A 94 3.98 -6.01 1.24
N ILE A 95 5.04 -6.38 0.50
CA ILE A 95 5.02 -6.36 -0.97
C ILE A 95 3.91 -7.28 -1.49
N VAL A 96 3.78 -8.49 -0.92
CA VAL A 96 2.73 -9.44 -1.31
C VAL A 96 1.34 -8.88 -1.04
N ILE A 97 1.10 -8.30 0.13
CA ILE A 97 -0.20 -7.68 0.49
C ILE A 97 -0.52 -6.53 -0.46
N TRP A 98 0.47 -5.70 -0.82
CA TRP A 98 0.26 -4.57 -1.72
C TRP A 98 -0.08 -5.03 -3.15
N ILE A 99 0.65 -6.03 -3.67
CA ILE A 99 0.35 -6.65 -4.97
C ILE A 99 -1.08 -7.22 -4.95
N ALA A 100 -1.45 -7.97 -3.91
CA ALA A 100 -2.80 -8.47 -3.75
C ALA A 100 -3.84 -7.33 -3.76
N SER A 101 -3.56 -6.23 -3.06
CA SER A 101 -4.45 -5.06 -3.02
C SER A 101 -4.64 -4.41 -4.39
N ILE A 102 -3.57 -4.32 -5.20
CA ILE A 102 -3.64 -3.86 -6.60
C ILE A 102 -4.51 -4.79 -7.44
N ILE A 103 -4.29 -6.10 -7.33
CA ILE A 103 -5.10 -7.09 -8.07
C ILE A 103 -6.57 -6.96 -7.67
N LEU A 104 -6.87 -6.87 -6.39
CA LEU A 104 -8.24 -6.80 -5.89
C LEU A 104 -8.94 -5.47 -6.23
N ALA A 105 -8.21 -4.35 -6.27
CA ALA A 105 -8.77 -3.04 -6.59
C ALA A 105 -8.98 -2.82 -8.09
N PHE A 106 -8.06 -3.30 -8.92
CA PHE A 106 -7.99 -2.98 -10.34
C PHE A 106 -8.23 -4.16 -11.29
N LEU A 107 -7.79 -5.38 -10.92
CA LEU A 107 -7.82 -6.55 -11.81
C LEU A 107 -9.01 -7.49 -11.57
N LEU A 108 -9.63 -7.47 -10.38
CA LEU A 108 -10.92 -8.11 -10.21
C LEU A 108 -11.99 -7.37 -11.02
N PRO A 109 -12.86 -8.08 -11.75
CA PRO A 109 -13.83 -7.45 -12.64
C PRO A 109 -14.86 -6.69 -11.81
N LYS A 110 -14.70 -5.37 -11.73
CA LYS A 110 -15.88 -4.49 -11.71
C LYS A 110 -16.53 -4.75 -13.07
N SER A 111 -17.78 -5.23 -13.07
CA SER A 111 -18.64 -5.52 -14.22
C SER A 111 -18.06 -5.07 -15.58
N PRO A 112 -18.02 -5.91 -16.63
CA PRO A 112 -17.39 -5.61 -17.93
C PRO A 112 -17.87 -4.32 -18.63
N TYR A 113 -18.90 -3.67 -18.09
CA TYR A 113 -19.42 -2.36 -18.50
C TYR A 113 -18.71 -1.14 -17.86
N PHE A 114 -17.83 -1.31 -16.86
CA PHE A 114 -17.20 -0.21 -16.11
C PHE A 114 -16.12 0.53 -16.91
N ILE A 115 -15.40 -0.17 -17.79
CA ILE A 115 -14.26 0.40 -18.56
C ILE A 115 -14.75 1.13 -19.83
N LEU A 116 -16.03 1.01 -20.21
CA LEU A 116 -16.50 1.43 -21.54
C LEU A 116 -17.43 2.64 -21.57
N GLN A 117 -17.94 3.16 -20.44
CA GLN A 117 -18.98 4.19 -20.48
C GLN A 117 -18.52 5.62 -20.18
N ASN A 118 -17.30 5.88 -19.67
CA ASN A 118 -16.92 7.25 -19.32
C ASN A 118 -15.40 7.49 -19.36
N SER A 119 -14.93 8.29 -20.31
CA SER A 119 -13.49 8.59 -20.51
C SER A 119 -12.82 9.21 -19.28
N ARG A 120 -13.54 10.00 -18.48
CA ARG A 120 -13.03 10.59 -17.22
C ARG A 120 -12.86 9.55 -16.10
N LEU A 121 -13.74 8.54 -16.03
CA LEU A 121 -13.60 7.44 -15.05
C LEU A 121 -12.42 6.53 -15.40
N ASN A 122 -12.16 6.33 -16.70
CA ASN A 122 -11.00 5.56 -17.16
C ASN A 122 -9.67 6.25 -16.85
N LEU A 123 -9.56 7.57 -17.05
CA LEU A 123 -8.33 8.30 -16.73
C LEU A 123 -8.01 8.29 -15.24
N LYS A 124 -9.03 8.46 -14.38
CA LYS A 124 -8.84 8.36 -12.92
C LYS A 124 -8.40 6.95 -12.52
N TYR A 125 -9.01 5.91 -13.10
CA TYR A 125 -8.61 4.52 -12.88
C TYR A 125 -7.13 4.27 -13.22
N PHE A 126 -6.67 4.71 -14.39
CA PHE A 126 -5.26 4.54 -14.78
C PHE A 126 -4.30 5.38 -13.95
N TYR A 127 -4.73 6.59 -13.54
CA TYR A 127 -3.96 7.44 -12.64
C TYR A 127 -3.76 6.78 -11.27
N ASP A 128 -4.86 6.29 -10.66
CA ASP A 128 -4.81 5.62 -9.37
C ASP A 128 -3.95 4.35 -9.46
N LEU A 129 -4.06 3.57 -10.55
CA LEU A 129 -3.21 2.40 -10.79
C LEU A 129 -1.73 2.78 -10.90
N ALA A 130 -1.41 3.82 -11.67
CA ALA A 130 -0.03 4.29 -11.83
C ALA A 130 0.57 4.73 -10.49
N LEU A 131 -0.20 5.43 -9.65
CA LEU A 131 0.23 5.84 -8.32
C LEU A 131 0.56 4.64 -7.42
N GLN A 132 -0.27 3.58 -7.48
CA GLN A 132 -0.03 2.36 -6.72
C GLN A 132 1.17 1.56 -7.25
N LEU A 133 1.41 1.56 -8.57
CA LEU A 133 2.62 0.97 -9.16
C LEU A 133 3.89 1.75 -8.77
N CYS A 134 3.83 3.07 -8.70
CA CYS A 134 4.92 3.90 -8.19
C CYS A 134 5.22 3.58 -6.72
N ALA A 135 4.19 3.43 -5.89
CA ALA A 135 4.37 3.07 -4.49
C ALA A 135 4.97 1.66 -4.33
N LEU A 136 4.50 0.68 -5.13
CA LEU A 136 5.08 -0.66 -5.19
C LEU A 136 6.55 -0.63 -5.62
N GLY A 137 6.90 0.17 -6.64
CA GLY A 137 8.29 0.39 -7.04
C GLY A 137 9.14 0.98 -5.90
N GLY A 138 8.55 1.92 -5.14
CA GLY A 138 9.15 2.47 -3.93
C GLY A 138 9.46 1.41 -2.88
N LEU A 139 8.52 0.50 -2.63
CA LEU A 139 8.74 -0.62 -1.71
C LEU A 139 9.90 -1.50 -2.15
N PHE A 140 9.95 -1.91 -3.42
CA PHE A 140 11.03 -2.79 -3.91
C PHE A 140 12.43 -2.18 -3.78
N VAL A 141 12.53 -0.85 -3.88
CA VAL A 141 13.82 -0.14 -3.77
C VAL A 141 14.25 0.05 -2.31
N LEU A 142 13.27 0.23 -1.41
CA LEU A 142 13.54 0.61 -0.03
C LEU A 142 13.58 -0.56 0.94
N LEU A 143 12.73 -1.55 0.71
CA LEU A 143 12.53 -2.71 1.57
C LEU A 143 13.47 -3.84 1.16
#